data_AF-A0A1H9TV92-F1
#
_entry.id   AF-A0A1H9TV92-F1
#
_cell.length_a   1.000
_cell.length_b   1.000
_cell.length_c   1.000
_cell.angle_alpha   90.00
_cell.angle_beta   90.00
_cell.angle_gamma   90.00
#
_symmetry.space_group_name_H-M   'P 1'
#
loop_
_entity.id
_entity.type
_entity.pdbx_description
1 polymer ?
#
loop_
_entity_poly.entity_id
_entity_poly.type
_entity_poly.pdbx_seq_one_letter_code
_entity_poly.pdbx_strand_id
1 'polypeptide(L)'
;MSKSGQKVVPPYFSHMSDEELLAWYAELQARAVNPPPGDVDFDHVHKAAEPVTVEQLRHRIMTFQGWPGGLSTLDAGSPFHNLWHWLSD
;
A
#
# COMPACT_ATOMS: atom_id res chain seq x y z
N MET A 1 28.22 -15.33 13.22
CA MET A 1 28.35 -14.27 12.19
C MET A 1 27.65 -14.75 10.92
N SER A 2 26.58 -14.08 10.49
CA SER A 2 25.84 -14.17 9.20
C SER A 2 24.44 -13.59 9.47
N LYS A 3 23.87 -12.60 8.78
CA LYS A 3 24.29 -11.73 7.67
C LYS A 3 23.79 -10.31 7.99
N SER A 4 24.54 -9.34 7.46
CA SER A 4 24.35 -7.90 7.53
C SER A 4 22.95 -7.44 7.14
N GLY A 5 22.57 -6.28 7.69
CA GLY A 5 21.28 -5.64 7.53
C GLY A 5 20.78 -5.58 6.10
N GLN A 6 19.56 -6.08 5.91
CA GLN A 6 18.72 -5.69 4.81
C GLN A 6 17.76 -4.62 5.35
N LYS A 7 18.20 -3.35 5.34
CA LYS A 7 17.26 -2.23 5.31
C LYS A 7 16.63 -2.23 3.93
N VAL A 8 15.61 -3.06 3.71
CA VAL A 8 14.80 -2.97 2.49
C VAL A 8 13.71 -1.96 2.77
N VAL A 9 14.06 -0.68 2.65
CA VAL A 9 13.05 0.36 2.43
C VAL A 9 12.70 0.26 0.95
N PRO A 10 11.43 0.08 0.55
CA PRO A 10 11.10 0.04 -0.86
C PRO A 10 11.50 1.39 -1.49
N PRO A 11 12.36 1.40 -2.52
CA PRO A 11 12.90 2.63 -3.11
C PRO A 11 11.84 3.50 -3.80
N TYR A 12 10.61 3.00 -3.99
CA TYR A 12 9.59 3.68 -4.77
C TYR A 12 9.01 4.91 -4.07
N PHE A 13 8.68 4.81 -2.77
CA PHE A 13 8.00 5.90 -2.04
C PHE A 13 8.96 6.88 -1.36
N SER A 14 10.23 6.50 -1.16
CA SER A 14 11.21 7.36 -0.49
C SER A 14 11.59 8.60 -1.31
N HIS A 15 11.34 8.58 -2.62
CA HIS A 15 11.63 9.68 -3.53
C HIS A 15 10.41 10.57 -3.83
N MET A 16 9.20 10.13 -3.44
CA MET A 16 8.00 10.92 -3.64
C MET A 16 7.96 12.12 -2.68
N SER A 17 7.66 13.29 -3.23
CA SER A 17 7.22 14.45 -2.48
C SER A 17 5.90 14.16 -1.75
N ASP A 18 5.52 15.01 -0.80
CA ASP A 18 4.25 14.87 -0.07
C ASP A 18 3.04 14.95 -1.02
N GLU A 19 3.12 15.79 -2.06
CA GLU A 19 2.08 15.91 -3.07
C GLU A 19 1.96 14.65 -3.92
N GLU A 20 3.07 14.10 -4.41
CA GLU A 20 3.09 12.84 -5.17
C GLU A 20 2.57 11.67 -4.33
N LEU A 21 2.92 11.63 -3.04
CA LEU A 21 2.47 10.59 -2.12
C LEU A 21 0.95 10.66 -1.89
N LEU A 22 0.41 11.86 -1.71
CA LEU A 22 -1.03 12.09 -1.54
C LEU A 22 -1.80 11.76 -2.82
N ALA A 23 -1.28 12.17 -3.99
CA ALA A 23 -1.89 11.86 -5.29
C ALA A 23 -1.95 10.34 -5.51
N TRP A 24 -0.83 9.64 -5.28
CA TRP A 24 -0.77 8.18 -5.37
C TRP A 24 -1.77 7.50 -4.43
N TYR A 25 -1.85 7.95 -3.17
CA TYR A 25 -2.80 7.39 -2.20
C TYR A 25 -4.25 7.64 -2.59
N ALA A 26 -4.56 8.82 -3.12
CA ALA A 26 -5.89 9.15 -3.62
C ALA A 26 -6.29 8.27 -4.80
N GLU A 27 -5.38 7.98 -5.74
CA GLU A 27 -5.62 7.05 -6.84
C GLU A 27 -5.88 5.61 -6.35
N LEU A 28 -5.07 5.14 -5.40
CA LEU A 28 -5.27 3.82 -4.78
C LEU A 28 -6.64 3.72 -4.10
N GLN A 29 -7.00 4.73 -3.31
CA GLN A 29 -8.29 4.82 -2.65
C GLN A 29 -9.44 4.87 -3.67
N ALA A 30 -9.32 5.66 -4.74
CA ALA A 30 -10.34 5.77 -5.78
C ALA A 30 -10.62 4.43 -6.46
N ARG A 31 -9.57 3.67 -6.78
CA ARG A 31 -9.70 2.32 -7.35
C ARG A 31 -10.32 1.34 -6.35
N ALA A 32 -9.96 1.42 -5.07
CA ALA A 32 -10.52 0.55 -4.04
C ALA A 32 -12.03 0.77 -3.81
N VAL A 33 -12.49 2.04 -3.81
CA VAL A 33 -13.90 2.37 -3.54
C VAL A 33 -14.77 2.37 -4.81
N ASN A 34 -14.16 2.44 -5.99
CA ASN A 34 -14.86 2.42 -7.27
C ASN A 34 -14.00 1.74 -8.36
N PRO A 35 -13.81 0.41 -8.27
CA PRO A 35 -12.98 -0.31 -9.21
C PRO A 35 -13.58 -0.24 -10.63
N PRO A 36 -12.79 0.12 -11.65
CA PRO A 36 -13.26 0.09 -13.02
C PRO A 36 -13.59 -1.36 -13.45
N PRO A 37 -14.51 -1.55 -14.41
CA PRO A 37 -14.80 -2.89 -14.94
C PRO A 37 -13.52 -3.57 -15.44
N GLY A 38 -13.23 -4.76 -14.92
CA GLY A 38 -12.04 -5.54 -15.28
C GLY A 38 -10.77 -5.17 -14.51
N ASP A 39 -10.87 -4.36 -13.44
CA ASP A 39 -9.76 -4.19 -12.50
C ASP A 39 -9.40 -5.54 -11.86
N VAL A 40 -8.22 -6.05 -12.19
CA VAL A 40 -7.72 -7.33 -11.66
C VAL A 40 -7.18 -7.21 -10.25
N ASP A 41 -6.96 -5.97 -9.79
CA ASP A 41 -6.46 -5.70 -8.46
C ASP A 41 -7.60 -5.56 -7.46
N PHE A 42 -8.69 -4.91 -7.86
CA PHE A 42 -9.87 -4.68 -7.03
C PHE A 42 -11.10 -5.37 -7.61
N ASP A 43 -11.35 -6.60 -7.15
CA ASP A 43 -12.47 -7.43 -7.59
C ASP A 43 -13.80 -7.09 -6.91
N HIS A 44 -13.78 -6.21 -5.89
CA HIS A 44 -14.96 -5.70 -5.22
C HIS A 44 -14.74 -4.28 -4.66
N VAL A 45 -15.85 -3.64 -4.28
CA VAL A 45 -15.86 -2.29 -3.69
C VAL A 45 -15.50 -2.34 -2.22
N HIS A 46 -14.55 -1.51 -1.82
CA HIS A 46 -14.17 -1.28 -0.42
C HIS A 46 -14.84 -0.04 0.18
N LYS A 47 -14.85 0.03 1.51
CA LYS A 47 -15.17 1.27 2.22
C LYS A 47 -14.02 2.27 2.05
N ALA A 48 -14.33 3.55 2.04
CA ALA A 48 -13.31 4.59 2.13
C ALA A 48 -12.51 4.44 3.43
N ALA A 49 -11.19 4.57 3.34
CA ALA A 49 -10.32 4.61 4.51
C ALA A 49 -10.56 5.90 5.31
N GLU A 50 -10.24 5.84 6.61
CA GLU A 50 -10.23 7.03 7.45
C GLU A 50 -9.21 8.06 6.94
N PRO A 51 -9.48 9.37 7.10
CA PRO A 51 -8.53 10.39 6.72
C PRO A 51 -7.18 10.21 7.44
N VAL A 52 -6.11 10.04 6.67
CA VAL A 52 -4.73 9.99 7.18
C VAL A 52 -4.00 11.27 6.79
N THR A 53 -3.16 11.79 7.69
CA THR A 53 -2.26 12.90 7.33
C THR A 53 -1.12 12.38 6.45
N VAL A 54 -0.50 13.26 5.67
CA VAL A 54 0.66 12.88 4.84
C VAL A 54 1.81 12.34 5.68
N GLU A 55 2.02 12.87 6.88
CA GLU A 55 3.03 12.40 7.82
C GLU A 55 2.74 10.97 8.31
N GLN A 56 1.47 10.66 8.63
CA GLN A 56 1.05 9.33 9.02
C GLN A 56 1.20 8.33 7.87
N LEU A 57 0.77 8.72 6.67
CA LEU A 57 0.90 7.90 5.46
C LEU A 57 2.37 7.61 5.14
N ARG A 58 3.22 8.65 5.15
CA ARG A 58 4.66 8.52 4.93
C ARG A 58 5.31 7.64 5.99
N HIS A 59 4.95 7.83 7.26
CA HIS A 59 5.45 6.99 8.35
C HIS A 59 5.05 5.53 8.16
N ARG A 60 3.77 5.23 7.89
CA ARG A 60 3.28 3.86 7.62
C ARG A 60 4.12 3.24 6.51
N ILE A 61 4.19 3.88 5.33
CA ILE A 61 4.87 3.33 4.14
C ILE A 61 6.38 3.15 4.36
N MET A 62 7.05 4.11 5.00
CA MET A 62 8.50 4.03 5.26
C MET A 62 8.87 2.99 6.32
N THR A 63 7.93 2.65 7.20
CA THR A 63 8.11 1.61 8.24
C THR A 63 7.57 0.26 7.81
N PHE A 64 7.06 0.14 6.59
CA PHE A 64 6.61 -1.14 6.04
C PHE A 64 7.79 -2.11 5.88
N GLN A 65 7.81 -3.14 6.72
CA GLN A 65 8.84 -4.19 6.70
C GLN A 65 8.39 -5.47 5.98
N GLY A 66 7.24 -5.41 5.30
CA GLY A 66 6.58 -6.56 4.71
C GLY A 66 5.32 -6.99 5.48
N TRP A 67 4.61 -7.94 4.91
CA TRP A 67 3.36 -8.47 5.46
C TRP A 67 3.65 -9.45 6.62
N PRO A 68 2.93 -9.37 7.75
CA PRO A 68 2.98 -10.42 8.76
C PRO A 68 2.62 -11.77 8.12
N GLY A 69 3.56 -12.73 8.11
CA GLY A 69 3.39 -14.03 7.43
C GLY A 69 4.00 -14.11 6.01
N GLY A 70 4.51 -12.99 5.48
CA GLY A 70 5.05 -12.90 4.12
C GLY A 70 3.96 -12.78 3.06
N LEU A 71 4.24 -12.07 1.96
CA LEU A 71 3.41 -12.17 0.75
C LEU A 71 3.53 -13.60 0.22
N SER A 72 2.59 -14.46 0.56
CA SER A 72 2.32 -15.55 -0.36
C SER A 72 1.58 -14.89 -1.52
N THR A 73 2.08 -15.01 -2.74
CA THR A 73 1.30 -14.69 -3.96
C THR A 73 0.12 -15.67 -4.14
N LEU A 74 -0.27 -16.37 -3.07
CA LEU A 74 -1.35 -17.33 -2.95
C LEU A 74 -2.50 -16.78 -2.07
N ASP A 75 -2.29 -15.66 -1.35
CA ASP A 75 -3.40 -14.89 -0.81
C ASP A 75 -4.16 -14.31 -2.00
N ALA A 76 -5.45 -14.58 -2.10
CA ALA A 76 -6.25 -14.47 -3.33
C ALA A 76 -6.43 -13.04 -3.90
N GLY A 77 -5.67 -12.04 -3.42
CA GLY A 77 -5.70 -10.66 -3.85
C GLY A 77 -4.41 -10.21 -4.54
N SER A 78 -4.55 -9.30 -5.50
CA SER A 78 -3.42 -8.57 -6.07
C SER A 78 -2.55 -7.90 -4.99
N PRO A 79 -1.24 -7.69 -5.23
CA PRO A 79 -0.40 -6.86 -4.37
C PRO A 79 -1.00 -5.49 -4.02
N PHE A 80 -1.74 -4.86 -4.93
CA PHE A 80 -2.41 -3.57 -4.69
C PHE A 80 -3.63 -3.71 -3.77
N HIS A 81 -4.39 -4.80 -3.90
CA HIS A 81 -5.50 -5.13 -3.02
C HIS A 81 -5.03 -5.29 -1.58
N ASN A 82 -3.96 -6.09 -1.40
CA ASN A 82 -3.38 -6.31 -0.10
C ASN A 82 -2.88 -4.99 0.47
N LEU A 83 -2.12 -4.20 -0.32
CA LEU A 83 -1.61 -2.89 0.06
C LEU A 83 -2.72 -1.95 0.57
N TRP A 84 -3.88 -1.94 -0.10
CA TRP A 84 -5.04 -1.19 0.34
C TRP A 84 -5.53 -1.63 1.73
N HIS A 85 -5.71 -2.93 1.98
CA HIS A 85 -6.12 -3.42 3.30
C HIS A 85 -5.15 -2.97 4.39
N TRP A 86 -3.84 -3.12 4.20
CA TRP A 86 -2.87 -2.72 5.22
C TRP A 86 -2.81 -1.20 5.46
N LEU A 87 -3.06 -0.38 4.44
CA LEU A 87 -3.10 1.07 4.62
C LEU A 87 -4.38 1.55 5.30
N SER A 88 -5.48 0.83 5.08
CA SER A 88 -6.83 1.21 5.54
C SER A 88 -7.27 0.58 6.86
N ASP A 89 -6.58 -0.46 7.33
CA ASP A 89 -6.66 -0.97 8.71
C ASP A 89 -6.05 0.03 9.72
#